data_AF-A0A3L7TB15-F1
#
_entry.id   AF-A0A3L7TB15-F1
#
_cell.length_a   1.000
_cell.length_b   1.000
_cell.length_c   1.000
_cell.angle_alpha   90.00
_cell.angle_beta   90.00
_cell.angle_gamma   90.00
#
_symmetry.space_group_name_H-M   'P 1'
#
loop_
_entity.id
_entity.type
_entity.pdbx_description
1 polymer ?
#
loop_
_entity_poly.entity_id
_entity_poly.type
_entity_poly.pdbx_seq_one_letter_code
_entity_poly.pdbx_strand_id
1 'polypeptide(L)'
;MKRRPSTMRILLAANIAALGALAVVELSAPALAQAVRARSTYTAAAGRIAGTETHVVYVVDETTQEVLAVQWDPQVKQLKGLGFRSLAVDAADVGRPRSN
;
A
#
# COMPACT_ATOMS: atom_id res chain seq x y z
N MET A 1 19.84 36.80 -43.19
CA MET A 1 20.73 36.80 -42.00
C MET A 1 19.96 36.31 -40.77
N LYS A 2 20.18 35.07 -40.30
CA LYS A 2 19.58 34.57 -39.04
C LYS A 2 20.29 35.24 -37.86
N ARG A 3 19.60 36.09 -37.11
CA ARG A 3 20.15 36.70 -35.88
C ARG A 3 20.35 35.59 -34.85
N ARG A 4 21.59 35.33 -34.45
CA ARG A 4 21.88 34.40 -33.35
C ARG A 4 21.26 34.97 -32.07
N PRO A 5 20.44 34.20 -31.34
CA PRO A 5 19.88 34.67 -30.09
C PRO A 5 21.04 34.98 -29.13
N SER A 6 20.98 36.11 -28.43
CA SER A 6 21.96 36.43 -27.41
C SER A 6 21.87 35.41 -26.28
N THR A 7 23.00 35.14 -25.62
CA THR A 7 23.10 34.20 -24.50
C THR A 7 22.03 34.46 -23.43
N MET A 8 21.74 35.73 -23.15
CA MET A 8 20.68 36.15 -22.23
C MET A 8 19.28 35.66 -22.64
N ARG A 9 18.94 35.68 -23.94
CA ARG A 9 17.65 35.18 -24.44
C ARG A 9 17.55 33.66 -24.34
N ILE A 10 18.68 32.96 -24.51
CA ILE A 10 18.75 31.51 -24.34
C ILE A 10 18.54 31.14 -22.86
N LEU A 11 19.23 31.82 -21.94
CA LEU A 11 19.07 31.62 -20.49
C LEU A 11 17.64 31.91 -20.03
N LEU A 12 17.03 33.00 -20.51
CA LEU A 12 15.66 33.34 -20.18
C LEU A 12 14.68 32.27 -20.66
N ALA A 13 14.81 31.81 -21.91
CA ALA A 13 13.98 30.75 -22.45
C ALA A 13 14.15 29.43 -21.69
N ALA A 14 15.39 29.08 -21.30
CA ALA A 14 15.67 27.88 -20.54
C ALA A 14 15.03 27.90 -19.14
N ASN A 15 15.10 29.04 -18.45
CA ASN A 15 14.47 29.19 -17.13
C ASN A 15 12.94 29.15 -17.21
N ILE A 16 12.35 29.78 -18.22
CA ILE A 16 10.89 29.71 -18.44
C ILE A 16 10.47 28.28 -18.73
N ALA A 17 11.22 27.54 -19.56
CA ALA A 17 10.95 26.14 -19.83
C ALA A 17 11.09 25.27 -18.57
N ALA A 18 12.11 25.52 -17.73
CA ALA A 18 12.30 24.81 -16.47
C ALA A 18 11.16 25.07 -15.47
N LEU A 19 10.73 26.33 -15.33
CA LEU A 19 9.58 26.70 -14.50
C LEU A 19 8.27 26.09 -15.02
N GLY A 20 8.09 26.05 -16.34
CA GLY A 20 6.94 25.39 -16.97
C GLY A 20 6.93 23.88 -16.70
N ALA A 21 8.09 23.22 -16.82
CA ALA A 21 8.22 21.79 -16.51
C ALA A 21 7.94 21.52 -15.02
N LEU A 22 8.44 22.36 -14.11
CA LEU A 22 8.16 22.25 -12.69
C LEU A 22 6.66 22.41 -12.40
N ALA A 23 6.02 23.41 -13.00
CA ALA A 23 4.59 23.62 -12.84
C ALA A 23 3.76 22.43 -13.33
N VAL A 24 4.16 21.79 -14.44
CA VAL A 24 3.52 20.56 -14.92
C VAL A 24 3.64 19.43 -13.90
N VAL A 25 4.81 19.25 -13.27
CA VAL A 25 5.00 18.20 -12.25
C VAL A 25 4.17 18.48 -11.00
N GLU A 26 4.24 19.69 -10.46
CA GLU A 26 3.56 20.08 -9.21
C GLU A 26 2.04 20.13 -9.34
N LEU A 27 1.52 20.54 -10.50
CA LEU A 27 0.07 20.65 -10.74
C LEU A 27 -0.52 19.38 -11.37
N SER A 28 0.31 18.42 -11.78
CA SER A 28 -0.20 17.12 -12.21
C SER A 28 -0.87 16.40 -11.05
N ALA A 29 -1.91 15.62 -11.36
CA ALA A 29 -2.67 14.91 -10.34
C ALA A 29 -1.70 14.08 -9.48
N PRO A 30 -1.82 14.13 -8.13
CA PRO A 30 -1.03 13.29 -7.27
C PRO A 30 -1.24 11.83 -7.70
N ALA A 31 -0.17 11.05 -7.73
CA ALA A 31 -0.27 9.63 -8.03
C ALA A 31 -1.35 9.01 -7.14
N LEU A 32 -2.48 8.65 -7.74
CA LEU A 32 -3.71 8.22 -7.05
C LEU A 32 -3.47 7.03 -6.11
N ALA A 33 -2.38 6.29 -6.35
CA ALA A 33 -1.91 5.20 -5.50
C ALA A 33 -1.60 5.63 -4.05
N GLN A 34 -1.13 6.87 -3.83
CA GLN A 34 -0.82 7.38 -2.48
C GLN A 34 -1.94 8.22 -1.86
N ALA A 35 -2.77 8.88 -2.67
CA ALA A 35 -3.76 9.83 -2.16
C ALA A 35 -5.03 9.17 -1.58
N VAL A 36 -5.36 7.95 -2.03
CA VAL A 36 -6.66 7.31 -1.73
C VAL A 36 -6.62 6.37 -0.52
N ARG A 37 -5.46 5.86 -0.11
CA ARG A 37 -5.38 4.99 1.07
C ARG A 37 -5.00 5.79 2.30
N ALA A 38 -5.97 5.94 3.21
CA ALA A 38 -5.68 6.27 4.59
C ALA A 38 -4.58 5.33 5.11
N ARG A 39 -3.68 5.85 5.96
CA ARG A 39 -2.66 5.02 6.59
C ARG A 39 -3.37 3.96 7.43
N SER A 40 -3.25 2.69 7.03
CA SER A 40 -3.77 1.59 7.82
C SER A 40 -2.99 1.47 9.13
N THR A 41 -3.72 1.13 10.19
CA THR A 41 -3.16 0.69 11.47
C THR A 41 -3.20 -0.82 11.49
N TYR A 42 -2.11 -1.43 11.97
CA TYR A 42 -1.94 -2.88 11.97
C TYR A 42 -1.69 -3.37 13.39
N THR A 43 -2.42 -4.41 13.79
CA THR A 43 -2.20 -5.12 15.04
C THR A 43 -1.84 -6.57 14.75
N ALA A 44 -0.83 -7.09 15.44
CA ALA A 44 -0.36 -8.46 15.26
C ALA A 44 -0.43 -9.26 16.56
N ALA A 45 -0.85 -10.52 16.45
CA ALA A 45 -0.88 -11.47 17.56
C ALA A 45 -0.26 -12.80 17.13
N ALA A 46 0.58 -13.36 18.00
CA ALA A 46 1.14 -14.69 17.80
C ALA A 46 0.17 -15.76 18.35
N GLY A 47 0.04 -16.86 17.62
CA GLY A 47 -0.74 -18.03 18.01
C GLY A 47 -0.04 -19.33 17.63
N ARG A 48 -0.49 -20.42 18.22
CA ARG A 48 -0.03 -21.77 17.89
C ARG A 48 -1.19 -22.53 17.24
N ILE A 49 -0.97 -23.04 16.03
CA ILE A 49 -1.92 -23.94 15.38
C ILE A 49 -1.53 -25.38 15.73
N ALA A 50 -2.50 -26.16 16.22
CA ALA A 50 -2.30 -27.57 16.51
C ALA A 50 -1.83 -28.31 15.24
N GLY A 51 -0.80 -29.14 15.38
CA GLY A 51 -0.22 -29.88 14.25
C GLY A 51 0.83 -29.11 13.44
N THR A 52 1.18 -27.87 13.81
CA THR A 52 2.30 -27.13 13.19
C THR A 52 3.45 -26.90 14.17
N GLU A 53 4.67 -26.98 13.65
CA GLU A 53 5.90 -26.81 14.45
C GLU A 53 6.19 -25.33 14.75
N THR A 54 6.00 -24.47 13.75
CA THR A 54 6.24 -23.02 13.84
C THR A 54 4.98 -22.25 14.22
N HIS A 55 5.16 -21.16 14.95
CA HIS A 55 4.07 -20.28 15.37
C HIS A 55 3.50 -19.50 14.18
N VAL A 56 2.22 -19.18 14.29
CA VAL A 56 1.50 -18.33 13.32
C VAL A 56 1.41 -16.92 13.88
N VAL A 57 1.61 -15.94 13.01
CA VAL A 57 1.35 -14.54 13.30
C VAL A 57 0.11 -14.14 12.52
N TYR A 58 -0.91 -13.70 13.25
CA TYR A 58 -2.10 -13.09 12.69
C TYR A 58 -1.89 -11.59 12.65
N VAL A 59 -1.97 -10.99 11.46
CA VAL A 59 -1.88 -9.55 11.25
C VAL A 59 -3.25 -9.05 10.85
N VAL A 60 -3.77 -8.07 11.58
CA VAL A 60 -5.06 -7.45 11.32
C VAL A 60 -4.83 -6.05 10.77
N ASP A 61 -5.40 -5.74 9.62
CA ASP A 61 -5.55 -4.37 9.13
C ASP A 61 -6.85 -3.80 9.73
N GLU A 62 -6.72 -2.83 10.62
CA GLU A 62 -7.86 -2.23 11.32
C GLU A 62 -8.72 -1.36 10.39
N THR A 63 -8.18 -0.92 9.26
CA THR A 63 -8.88 -0.06 8.29
C THR A 63 -9.70 -0.88 7.32
N THR A 64 -9.17 -1.99 6.81
CA THR A 64 -9.89 -2.88 5.89
C THR A 64 -10.65 -4.00 6.62
N GLN A 65 -10.41 -4.18 7.92
CA GLN A 65 -10.95 -5.28 8.73
C GLN A 65 -10.58 -6.65 8.15
N GLU A 66 -9.33 -6.77 7.69
CA GLU A 66 -8.79 -7.97 7.07
C GLU A 66 -7.77 -8.62 8.00
N VAL A 67 -7.75 -9.96 8.03
CA VAL A 67 -6.77 -10.76 8.76
C VAL A 67 -5.95 -11.56 7.77
N LEU A 68 -4.63 -11.44 7.90
CA LEU A 68 -3.64 -12.27 7.22
C LEU A 68 -2.96 -13.18 8.25
N ALA A 69 -2.99 -14.48 8.00
CA ALA A 69 -2.21 -15.44 8.79
C ALA A 69 -0.91 -15.76 8.05
N VAL A 70 0.23 -15.58 8.72
CA VAL A 70 1.55 -15.93 8.18
C VAL A 70 2.30 -16.85 9.14
N GLN A 71 3.13 -17.71 8.58
CA GLN A 71 3.96 -18.66 9.32
C GLN A 71 5.39 -18.61 8.80
N TRP A 72 6.36 -18.74 9.70
CA TRP A 72 7.76 -18.89 9.29
C TRP A 72 8.01 -20.31 8.78
N ASP A 73 8.57 -20.42 7.57
CA ASP A 73 9.09 -21.66 7.03
C ASP A 73 10.61 -21.72 7.27
N PRO A 74 11.09 -22.62 8.17
CA PRO A 74 12.50 -22.71 8.50
C PRO A 74 13.35 -23.34 7.39
N GLN A 75 12.75 -24.10 6.46
CA GLN A 75 13.47 -24.78 5.38
C GLN A 75 13.93 -23.77 4.33
N VAL A 76 13.02 -22.89 3.91
CA VAL A 76 13.31 -21.86 2.90
C VAL A 76 13.65 -20.50 3.49
N LYS A 77 13.57 -20.34 4.82
CA LYS A 77 13.82 -19.10 5.58
C LYS A 77 12.96 -17.93 5.09
N GLN A 78 11.66 -18.16 4.93
CA GLN A 78 10.71 -17.15 4.44
C GLN A 78 9.40 -17.19 5.22
N LEU A 79 8.68 -16.07 5.21
CA LEU A 79 7.29 -16.02 5.68
C LEU A 79 6.37 -16.58 4.60
N LYS A 80 5.62 -17.61 4.96
CA LYS A 80 4.60 -18.22 4.13
C LYS A 80 3.22 -17.74 4.57
N GLY A 81 2.43 -17.24 3.62
CA GLY A 81 1.02 -16.95 3.86
C GLY A 81 0.22 -18.24 4.05
N LEU A 82 -0.50 -18.34 5.16
CA LEU A 82 -1.41 -19.45 5.43
C LEU A 82 -2.81 -19.17 4.88
N GLY A 83 -3.23 -17.90 4.90
CA GLY A 83 -4.54 -17.52 4.38
C GLY A 83 -4.92 -16.09 4.73
N PHE A 84 -6.04 -15.69 4.15
CA PHE A 84 -6.64 -14.37 4.28
C PHE A 84 -8.13 -14.52 4.62
N ARG A 85 -8.66 -13.61 5.44
CA ARG A 85 -10.08 -13.59 5.82
C ARG A 85 -10.54 -12.16 6.12
N SER A 86 -11.80 -11.84 5.79
CA SER A 86 -12.42 -10.55 6.12
C SER A 86 -13.27 -10.70 7.38
N LEU A 87 -12.97 -9.90 8.40
CA LEU A 87 -13.72 -9.87 9.66
C LEU A 87 -15.11 -9.27 9.47
N ALA A 88 -15.28 -8.37 8.50
CA ALA A 88 -16.58 -7.77 8.19
C ALA A 88 -17.57 -8.84 7.69
N VAL A 89 -17.10 -9.75 6.83
CA VAL A 89 -17.89 -10.89 6.33
C VAL A 89 -18.22 -11.84 7.47
N ASP A 90 -17.22 -12.19 8.28
CA ASP A 90 -17.41 -13.08 9.42
C ASP A 90 -18.42 -12.51 10.43
N ALA A 91 -18.34 -11.21 10.74
CA ALA A 91 -19.26 -10.54 11.65
C ALA A 91 -20.71 -10.57 11.14
N ALA A 92 -20.91 -10.38 9.83
CA ALA A 92 -22.23 -10.47 9.20
C ALA A 92 -22.78 -11.91 9.27
N ASP A 93 -21.94 -12.92 9.08
CA ASP A 93 -22.34 -14.33 9.17
C ASP A 93 -22.67 -14.77 10.60
N VAL A 94 -21.95 -14.26 11.60
CA VAL A 94 -22.24 -14.51 13.02
C VAL A 94 -23.62 -13.97 13.42
N GLY A 95 -24.02 -12.83 12.87
CA GLY A 95 -25.31 -12.19 13.16
C GLY A 95 -26.52 -12.85 12.50
N ARG A 96 -26.33 -13.79 11.55
CA ARG A 96 -27.46 -14.48 10.91
C ARG A 96 -28.07 -15.51 11.87
N PRO A 97 -29.39 -15.48 12.11
CA PRO A 97 -30.07 -16.53 12.84
C PRO A 97 -29.85 -17.85 12.12
N ARG A 98 -29.15 -18.79 12.77
CA ARG A 98 -29.02 -20.15 12.24
C ARG A 98 -30.37 -20.84 12.44
N SER A 99 -31.06 -21.15 11.35
CA SER A 99 -32.21 -22.05 11.39
C SER A 99 -31.70 -23.42 11.82
N ASN A 100 -32.01 -23.81 13.05
CA ASN A 100 -31.86 -25.19 13.54
C ASN A 100 -32.86 -26.11 12.83
#